data_AF-A0AAV9HUJ2-F1
#
_entry.id   AF-A0AAV9HUJ2-F1
#
_cell.length_a   1.000
_cell.length_b   1.000
_cell.length_c   1.000
_cell.angle_alpha   90.00
_cell.angle_beta   90.00
_cell.angle_gamma   90.00
#
_symmetry.space_group_name_H-M   'P 1'
#
loop_
_entity.id
_entity.type
_entity.pdbx_description
1 polymer ?
#
loop_
_entity_poly.entity_id
_entity_poly.type
_entity_poly.pdbx_seq_one_letter_code
_entity_poly.pdbx_strand_id
1 'polypeptide(L)'
;MPSSLLPSQVLLHTRHSFRRRNLIPDDKRYRHLPLPLRPRGVLLFTFTSSRLLCPPLPFSSSTSTRSSKAKPPRITHAMAAEKTANWEAKIQRNPHGNFKEVEASRPAFDTSSSFHYTQTPSPSWTFGAGANAAPPEPQSHRIIDPTSPDRPSHLNYKLLISAIVPRPIAFLSTRSSDGTLTNLAPFSYFQTIGHDPPLFIIGFASSLSSPKDSLKLLAESKECTINIISETYIEAANSTSINAPLGVSEWDVSGLTPKYDCETVKAARVGEAVFSIEGKLESLREFESRSTPGKVSSTLAVIEGTRFWARGDAINEEGSILDPKVLKPVSRLGGITYGRTTQAFELPRPDFEKDLGGKEGAERLERKNPL
;
A
#
# COMPACT_ATOMS: atom_id res chain seq x y z
N MET A 1 -20.68 -57.57 -19.52
CA MET A 1 -21.88 -58.27 -20.02
C MET A 1 -22.03 -59.56 -19.23
N PRO A 2 -23.22 -59.94 -18.72
CA PRO A 2 -24.54 -59.29 -18.83
C PRO A 2 -24.93 -58.57 -17.52
N SER A 3 -25.57 -57.41 -17.49
CA SER A 3 -26.87 -56.97 -18.03
C SER A 3 -28.09 -57.43 -17.24
N SER A 4 -28.72 -56.49 -16.54
CA SER A 4 -30.19 -56.31 -16.51
C SER A 4 -30.47 -55.05 -15.67
N LEU A 5 -30.67 -53.90 -16.31
CA LEU A 5 -31.96 -53.36 -16.77
C LEU A 5 -32.72 -52.61 -15.65
N LEU A 6 -32.88 -51.31 -15.89
CA LEU A 6 -33.75 -50.33 -15.22
C LEU A 6 -35.24 -50.77 -15.26
N PRO A 7 -36.12 -50.10 -14.51
CA PRO A 7 -36.81 -48.99 -15.17
C PRO A 7 -36.91 -47.70 -14.34
N SER A 8 -36.87 -46.61 -15.09
CA SER A 8 -37.19 -45.22 -14.77
C SER A 8 -38.56 -45.06 -14.11
N GLN A 9 -38.72 -44.06 -13.23
CA GLN A 9 -39.83 -43.08 -13.32
C GLN A 9 -39.76 -41.94 -12.27
N VAL A 10 -39.99 -40.72 -12.79
CA VAL A 10 -40.74 -39.59 -12.18
C VAL A 10 -40.04 -38.68 -11.15
N LEU A 11 -39.48 -37.59 -11.70
CA LEU A 11 -39.90 -36.19 -11.51
C LEU A 11 -40.44 -35.79 -10.11
N LEU A 12 -39.67 -34.97 -9.38
CA LEU A 12 -40.23 -33.93 -8.50
C LEU A 12 -39.26 -32.76 -8.39
N HIS A 13 -39.61 -31.69 -9.11
CA HIS A 13 -39.16 -30.33 -8.87
C HIS A 13 -39.65 -29.88 -7.49
N THR A 14 -38.74 -29.45 -6.61
CA THR A 14 -39.07 -28.54 -5.52
C THR A 14 -38.15 -27.33 -5.57
N ARG A 15 -38.67 -26.26 -6.18
CA ARG A 15 -38.22 -24.89 -6.01
C ARG A 15 -38.45 -24.49 -4.56
N HIS A 16 -37.41 -24.11 -3.83
CA HIS A 16 -37.57 -23.32 -2.61
C HIS A 16 -37.28 -21.85 -2.91
N SER A 17 -38.36 -21.12 -3.15
CA SER A 17 -38.42 -19.66 -3.09
C SER A 17 -38.26 -19.19 -1.64
N PHE A 18 -37.18 -18.46 -1.32
CA PHE A 18 -37.13 -17.69 -0.08
C PHE A 18 -37.61 -16.26 -0.36
N ARG A 19 -38.87 -16.01 -0.01
CA ARG A 19 -39.54 -14.72 -0.14
C ARG A 19 -39.27 -13.90 1.11
N ARG A 20 -38.79 -12.66 0.91
CA ARG A 20 -38.66 -11.60 1.93
C ARG A 20 -39.95 -11.49 2.77
N ARG A 21 -39.82 -11.40 4.09
CA ARG A 21 -40.81 -10.75 4.96
C ARG A 21 -40.12 -9.79 5.91
N ASN A 22 -40.55 -8.54 5.82
CA ASN A 22 -40.33 -7.48 6.79
C ASN A 22 -40.97 -7.89 8.12
N LEU A 23 -40.22 -7.75 9.22
CA LEU A 23 -40.77 -7.62 10.57
C LEU A 23 -39.98 -6.51 11.28
N ILE A 24 -40.66 -5.39 11.48
CA ILE A 24 -40.33 -4.33 12.44
C ILE A 24 -40.65 -4.88 13.84
N PRO A 25 -39.84 -4.56 14.86
CA PRO A 25 -40.43 -4.22 16.15
C PRO A 25 -39.99 -2.84 16.62
N ASP A 26 -41.00 -2.09 17.05
CA ASP A 26 -40.93 -0.76 17.60
C ASP A 26 -40.54 -0.77 19.11
N ASP A 27 -40.18 0.44 19.53
CA ASP A 27 -39.51 0.98 20.70
C ASP A 27 -39.91 0.52 22.14
N LYS A 28 -39.03 0.91 23.09
CA LYS A 28 -39.18 1.07 24.55
C LYS A 28 -38.52 0.01 25.44
N ARG A 29 -37.32 0.35 25.95
CA ARG A 29 -37.01 0.48 27.39
C ARG A 29 -35.51 0.74 27.63
N TYR A 30 -35.13 2.00 27.86
CA TYR A 30 -34.02 2.34 28.76
C TYR A 30 -34.50 3.43 29.71
N ARG A 31 -34.76 3.02 30.97
CA ARG A 31 -35.06 3.92 32.09
C ARG A 31 -33.76 4.36 32.74
N HIS A 32 -33.63 5.66 32.92
CA HIS A 32 -32.66 6.36 33.76
C HIS A 32 -32.78 5.96 35.24
N LEU A 33 -31.65 5.95 35.96
CA LEU A 33 -31.50 6.17 37.41
C LEU A 33 -30.01 6.52 37.72
N PRO A 34 -29.69 7.18 38.86
CA PRO A 34 -29.01 8.48 38.83
C PRO A 34 -27.66 8.50 39.60
N LEU A 35 -26.87 9.55 39.34
CA LEU A 35 -25.69 9.93 40.12
C LEU A 35 -26.08 10.69 41.40
N PRO A 36 -25.38 10.54 42.53
CA PRO A 36 -25.59 11.36 43.72
C PRO A 36 -24.74 12.65 43.69
N LEU A 37 -25.31 13.73 44.26
CA LEU A 37 -24.76 15.09 44.32
C LEU A 37 -24.21 15.45 45.72
N ARG A 38 -23.03 16.09 45.72
CA ARG A 38 -22.59 17.28 46.50
C ARG A 38 -22.29 17.13 48.00
N PRO A 39 -21.58 18.09 48.68
CA PRO A 39 -21.36 19.54 48.38
C PRO A 39 -19.87 20.00 48.50
N ARG A 40 -19.40 21.25 48.36
CA ARG A 40 -19.88 22.64 48.26
C ARG A 40 -18.67 23.49 47.78
N GLY A 41 -18.89 24.59 47.06
CA GLY A 41 -17.84 25.58 46.76
C GLY A 41 -18.22 26.49 45.60
N VAL A 42 -18.95 27.56 45.89
CA VAL A 42 -19.45 28.56 44.95
C VAL A 42 -18.51 29.77 44.97
N LEU A 43 -18.06 30.24 43.80
CA LEU A 43 -18.00 31.68 43.54
C LEU A 43 -18.06 31.96 42.03
N LEU A 44 -19.07 32.72 41.66
CA LEU A 44 -19.44 33.16 40.32
C LEU A 44 -18.77 34.51 40.06
N PHE A 45 -18.11 34.71 38.92
CA PHE A 45 -17.82 36.06 38.42
C PHE A 45 -18.25 36.19 36.96
N THR A 46 -19.23 37.07 36.79
CA THR A 46 -19.83 37.56 35.55
C THR A 46 -18.86 38.47 34.80
N PHE A 47 -18.80 38.34 33.47
CA PHE A 47 -18.18 39.32 32.59
C PHE A 47 -19.09 40.55 32.47
N THR A 48 -18.62 41.70 32.97
CA THR A 48 -19.17 43.01 32.63
C THR A 48 -18.16 43.79 31.80
N SER A 49 -18.68 44.35 30.71
CA SER A 49 -18.04 45.32 29.83
C SER A 49 -17.65 46.59 30.59
N SER A 50 -16.41 47.04 30.45
CA SER A 50 -16.02 48.42 30.73
C SER A 50 -14.85 48.82 29.86
N ARG A 51 -15.12 49.87 29.07
CA ARG A 51 -14.14 50.64 28.29
C ARG A 51 -13.09 51.21 29.24
N LEU A 52 -11.82 51.04 28.91
CA LEU A 52 -10.75 51.89 29.45
C LEU A 52 -9.85 52.35 28.29
N LEU A 53 -9.77 53.68 28.20
CA LEU A 53 -8.93 54.45 27.30
C LEU A 53 -7.44 54.15 27.57
N CYS A 54 -6.66 53.98 26.51
CA CYS A 54 -5.20 54.12 26.55
C CYS A 54 -4.80 55.46 25.88
N PRO A 55 -3.80 56.18 26.44
CA PRO A 55 -3.36 57.48 25.94
C PRO A 55 -2.47 57.36 24.68
N PRO A 56 -2.35 58.42 23.85
CA PRO A 56 -1.54 58.36 22.64
C PRO A 56 -0.06 58.65 22.94
N LEU A 57 0.82 57.90 22.29
CA LEU A 57 2.26 58.21 22.16
C LEU A 57 2.61 58.49 20.69
N PRO A 58 3.67 59.26 20.43
CA PRO A 58 3.72 60.19 19.30
C PRO A 58 4.11 59.55 17.98
N PHE A 59 3.65 60.21 16.91
CA PHE A 59 4.01 59.98 15.52
C PHE A 59 5.54 60.04 15.34
N SER A 60 6.12 58.92 14.88
CA SER A 60 7.47 58.88 14.32
C SER A 60 7.36 58.37 12.88
N SER A 61 7.53 59.29 11.92
CA SER A 61 7.66 59.00 10.50
C SER A 61 8.95 58.23 10.23
N SER A 62 8.84 56.98 9.75
CA SER A 62 9.94 56.35 9.01
C SER A 62 9.38 55.57 7.83
N THR A 63 9.75 56.02 6.64
CA THR A 63 9.63 55.33 5.37
C THR A 63 10.65 54.20 5.34
N SER A 64 10.21 52.95 5.15
CA SER A 64 11.11 51.89 4.69
C SER A 64 10.38 50.76 3.96
N THR A 65 10.62 50.76 2.66
CA THR A 65 10.76 49.64 1.71
C THR A 65 9.89 48.38 1.90
N ARG A 66 8.96 48.20 0.95
CA ARG A 66 8.22 46.96 0.69
C ARG A 66 9.21 45.93 0.12
N SER A 67 9.76 45.07 0.97
CA SER A 67 10.55 43.91 0.55
C SER A 67 9.64 42.92 -0.19
N SER A 68 9.85 42.82 -1.50
CA SER A 68 9.27 41.77 -2.33
C SER A 68 9.89 40.44 -1.91
N LYS A 69 9.09 39.56 -1.27
CA LYS A 69 9.49 38.16 -1.08
C LYS A 69 9.69 37.54 -2.45
N ALA A 70 10.95 37.37 -2.84
CA ALA A 70 11.33 36.68 -4.06
C ALA A 70 10.72 35.28 -4.05
N LYS A 71 9.98 34.96 -5.11
CA LYS A 71 9.45 33.62 -5.37
C LYS A 71 10.65 32.65 -5.41
N PRO A 72 10.62 31.50 -4.72
CA PRO A 72 11.73 30.56 -4.76
C PRO A 72 12.04 30.17 -6.22
N PRO A 73 13.32 29.99 -6.58
CA PRO A 73 13.71 29.74 -7.96
C PRO A 73 13.01 28.48 -8.49
N ARG A 74 12.46 28.59 -9.70
CA ARG A 74 11.88 27.45 -10.42
C ARG A 74 13.00 26.43 -10.66
N ILE A 75 12.88 25.24 -10.09
CA ILE A 75 13.79 24.13 -10.36
C ILE A 75 13.65 23.78 -11.84
N THR A 76 14.74 23.88 -12.60
CA THR A 76 14.77 23.47 -14.02
C THR A 76 14.90 21.95 -14.12
N HIS A 77 14.52 21.36 -15.25
CA HIS A 77 14.64 19.91 -15.47
C HIS A 77 16.06 19.38 -15.26
N ALA A 78 17.07 20.15 -15.70
CA ALA A 78 18.48 19.81 -15.50
C ALA A 78 18.85 19.75 -14.01
N MET A 79 18.39 20.71 -13.20
CA MET A 79 18.65 20.72 -11.75
C MET A 79 17.93 19.59 -11.02
N ALA A 80 16.74 19.19 -11.47
CA ALA A 80 16.01 18.05 -10.91
C ALA A 80 16.70 16.71 -11.22
N ALA A 81 17.20 16.55 -12.46
CA ALA A 81 17.98 15.38 -12.87
C ALA A 81 19.29 15.25 -12.08
N GLU A 82 20.04 16.36 -11.93
CA GLU A 82 21.28 16.39 -11.14
C GLU A 82 21.05 16.06 -9.66
N LYS A 83 20.00 16.62 -9.05
CA LYS A 83 19.62 16.31 -7.66
C LYS A 83 19.28 14.84 -7.48
N THR A 84 18.61 14.24 -8.45
CA THR A 84 18.26 12.81 -8.44
C THR A 84 19.50 11.94 -8.58
N ALA A 85 20.41 12.27 -9.51
CA ALA A 85 21.68 11.58 -9.66
C ALA A 85 22.54 11.62 -8.37
N ASN A 86 22.59 12.78 -7.72
CA ASN A 86 23.29 12.94 -6.43
C ASN A 86 22.67 12.11 -5.29
N TRP A 87 21.35 11.89 -5.32
CA TRP A 87 20.67 11.02 -4.36
C TRP A 87 20.92 9.54 -4.66
N GLU A 88 20.86 9.13 -5.93
CA GLU A 88 21.20 7.78 -6.37
C GLU A 88 22.63 7.38 -5.96
N ALA A 89 23.59 8.28 -6.15
CA ALA A 89 24.98 8.09 -5.77
C ALA A 89 25.16 7.85 -4.25
N LYS A 90 24.32 8.48 -3.41
CA LYS A 90 24.35 8.30 -1.94
C LYS A 90 23.71 7.00 -1.49
N ILE A 91 22.65 6.55 -2.18
CA ILE A 91 21.97 5.32 -1.80
C ILE A 91 22.83 4.09 -2.14
N GLN A 92 23.50 4.07 -3.29
CA GLN A 92 24.22 2.89 -3.80
C GLN A 92 23.34 1.63 -3.72
N ARG A 93 22.24 1.61 -4.50
CA ARG A 93 21.24 0.53 -4.44
C ARG A 93 21.81 -0.83 -4.82
N ASN A 94 22.74 -0.85 -5.77
CA ASN A 94 23.48 -2.04 -6.14
C ASN A 94 24.67 -2.20 -5.18
N PRO A 95 24.68 -3.21 -4.30
CA PRO A 95 25.81 -3.46 -3.40
C PRO A 95 27.01 -4.11 -4.13
N HIS A 96 26.83 -4.49 -5.39
CA HIS A 96 27.84 -5.16 -6.20
C HIS A 96 28.54 -4.17 -7.14
N GLY A 97 29.83 -4.40 -7.44
CA GLY A 97 30.57 -3.65 -8.46
C GLY A 97 30.06 -3.98 -9.87
N ASN A 98 30.58 -5.03 -10.48
CA ASN A 98 30.08 -5.52 -11.77
C ASN A 98 28.90 -6.48 -11.55
N PHE A 99 27.66 -5.99 -11.77
CA PHE A 99 26.48 -6.84 -11.58
C PHE A 99 26.40 -7.99 -12.59
N LYS A 100 26.95 -7.85 -13.81
CA LYS A 100 26.90 -8.91 -14.83
C LYS A 100 27.74 -10.12 -14.46
N GLU A 101 28.88 -9.92 -13.80
CA GLU A 101 29.68 -11.01 -13.23
C GLU A 101 28.92 -11.72 -12.10
N VAL A 102 28.26 -10.95 -11.23
CA VAL A 102 27.44 -11.52 -10.15
C VAL A 102 26.25 -12.31 -10.70
N GLU A 103 25.58 -11.79 -11.74
CA GLU A 103 24.50 -12.49 -12.43
C GLU A 103 24.98 -13.78 -13.08
N ALA A 104 26.11 -13.76 -13.78
CA ALA A 104 26.71 -14.95 -14.40
C ALA A 104 27.17 -16.02 -13.38
N SER A 105 27.46 -15.62 -12.15
CA SER A 105 27.83 -16.54 -11.06
C SER A 105 26.65 -17.30 -10.45
N ARG A 106 25.41 -16.85 -10.71
CA ARG A 106 24.19 -17.41 -10.13
C ARG A 106 23.65 -18.54 -11.01
N PRO A 107 22.86 -19.46 -10.44
CA PRO A 107 22.10 -20.42 -11.24
C PRO A 107 21.24 -19.72 -12.30
N ALA A 108 21.09 -20.36 -13.45
CA ALA A 108 20.19 -19.89 -14.50
C ALA A 108 18.76 -19.74 -13.96
N PHE A 109 17.98 -18.85 -14.58
CA PHE A 109 16.60 -18.62 -14.19
C PHE A 109 15.78 -19.90 -14.31
N ASP A 110 15.18 -20.36 -13.20
CA ASP A 110 14.40 -21.58 -13.17
C ASP A 110 13.00 -21.38 -13.77
N THR A 111 12.86 -21.78 -15.04
CA THR A 111 11.61 -21.74 -15.79
C THR A 111 10.66 -22.90 -15.47
N SER A 112 11.12 -23.91 -14.72
CA SER A 112 10.33 -25.10 -14.38
C SER A 112 9.48 -24.92 -13.13
N SER A 113 9.92 -24.05 -12.20
CA SER A 113 9.18 -23.74 -10.99
C SER A 113 7.84 -23.06 -11.30
N SER A 114 6.78 -23.61 -10.73
CA SER A 114 5.41 -23.08 -10.81
C SER A 114 4.77 -23.04 -9.42
N PHE A 115 3.76 -22.18 -9.27
CA PHE A 115 3.08 -22.02 -7.99
C PHE A 115 2.44 -23.34 -7.53
N HIS A 116 2.77 -23.76 -6.32
CA HIS A 116 2.22 -24.95 -5.69
C HIS A 116 2.06 -24.77 -4.18
N TYR A 117 1.20 -25.59 -3.59
CA TYR A 117 0.99 -25.60 -2.16
C TYR A 117 1.87 -26.65 -1.48
N THR A 118 2.31 -26.36 -0.26
CA THR A 118 2.92 -27.31 0.67
C THR A 118 2.07 -27.48 1.91
N GLN A 119 2.42 -28.47 2.73
CA GLN A 119 1.98 -28.50 4.11
C GLN A 119 2.50 -27.27 4.87
N THR A 120 1.84 -26.96 5.98
CA THR A 120 2.32 -25.94 6.91
C THR A 120 3.63 -26.40 7.55
N PRO A 121 4.47 -25.50 8.06
CA PRO A 121 5.74 -25.88 8.68
C PRO A 121 5.61 -26.81 9.90
N SER A 122 4.44 -26.80 10.56
CA SER A 122 4.12 -27.69 11.68
C SER A 122 2.63 -28.07 11.63
N PRO A 123 2.24 -29.12 10.88
CA PRO A 123 0.84 -29.52 10.74
C PRO A 123 0.22 -30.01 12.05
N SER A 124 1.04 -30.43 13.01
CA SER A 124 0.63 -30.87 14.34
C SER A 124 0.67 -29.76 15.39
N TRP A 125 0.83 -28.49 15.00
CA TRP A 125 0.85 -27.37 15.94
C TRP A 125 -0.50 -27.25 16.67
N THR A 126 -0.45 -26.91 17.96
CA THR A 126 -1.64 -26.71 18.80
C THR A 126 -1.57 -25.38 19.55
N PHE A 127 -2.73 -24.83 19.93
CA PHE A 127 -2.78 -23.58 20.70
C PHE A 127 -1.88 -23.63 21.94
N GLY A 128 -1.09 -22.58 22.14
CA GLY A 128 -0.14 -22.46 23.24
C GLY A 128 1.22 -23.16 23.02
N ALA A 129 1.42 -23.87 21.90
CA ALA A 129 2.68 -24.57 21.63
C ALA A 129 3.88 -23.65 21.31
N GLY A 130 3.64 -22.34 21.13
CA GLY A 130 4.70 -21.38 20.83
C GLY A 130 5.20 -21.47 19.39
N ALA A 131 6.48 -21.16 19.16
CA ALA A 131 7.08 -21.16 17.83
C ALA A 131 7.23 -22.58 17.25
N ASN A 132 7.14 -22.72 15.92
CA ASN A 132 7.30 -24.01 15.22
C ASN A 132 8.69 -24.63 15.39
N ALA A 133 9.70 -23.80 15.67
CA ALA A 133 11.05 -24.23 16.01
C ALA A 133 11.60 -23.29 17.08
N ALA A 134 12.48 -23.81 17.94
CA ALA A 134 13.24 -22.95 18.85
C ALA A 134 14.05 -21.94 18.02
N PRO A 135 14.09 -20.66 18.40
CA PRO A 135 15.04 -19.75 17.79
C PRO A 135 16.46 -20.29 18.00
N PRO A 136 17.41 -19.99 17.10
CA PRO A 136 18.83 -20.21 17.40
C PRO A 136 19.18 -19.54 18.75
N GLU A 137 20.24 -20.02 19.41
CA GLU A 137 20.75 -19.51 20.70
C GLU A 137 20.46 -18.00 20.88
N PRO A 138 19.75 -17.59 21.96
CA PRO A 138 19.14 -16.27 22.06
C PRO A 138 20.19 -15.18 21.90
N GLN A 139 20.15 -14.50 20.75
CA GLN A 139 21.00 -13.35 20.48
C GLN A 139 20.35 -12.09 21.09
N SER A 140 21.18 -11.20 21.62
CA SER A 140 20.70 -9.93 22.15
C SER A 140 20.21 -9.02 21.01
N HIS A 141 19.09 -8.33 21.23
CA HIS A 141 18.59 -7.36 20.27
C HIS A 141 19.46 -6.10 20.29
N ARG A 142 19.78 -5.58 19.10
CA ARG A 142 20.37 -4.25 18.94
C ARG A 142 19.27 -3.20 18.84
N ILE A 143 19.28 -2.22 19.74
CA ILE A 143 18.39 -1.05 19.69
C ILE A 143 18.91 -0.07 18.64
N ILE A 144 18.04 0.40 17.75
CA ILE A 144 18.37 1.37 16.69
C ILE A 144 17.38 2.53 16.77
N ASP A 145 17.86 3.72 17.14
CA ASP A 145 17.07 4.95 17.08
C ASP A 145 17.11 5.53 15.65
N PRO A 146 15.97 5.62 14.94
CA PRO A 146 15.92 6.13 13.57
C PRO A 146 16.21 7.63 13.46
N THR A 147 16.14 8.37 14.57
CA THR A 147 16.30 9.82 14.64
C THR A 147 17.59 10.27 15.33
N SER A 148 18.44 9.33 15.73
CA SER A 148 19.74 9.62 16.32
C SER A 148 20.56 10.57 15.43
N PRO A 149 21.26 11.58 15.99
CA PRO A 149 22.03 12.56 15.21
C PRO A 149 23.06 11.94 14.25
N ASP A 150 23.66 10.81 14.64
CA ASP A 150 24.71 10.13 13.85
C ASP A 150 24.14 9.19 12.79
N ARG A 151 22.81 9.10 12.66
CA ARG A 151 22.14 8.20 11.72
C ARG A 151 21.52 8.96 10.55
N PRO A 152 22.17 8.96 9.37
CA PRO A 152 21.58 9.57 8.19
C PRO A 152 20.37 8.78 7.69
N SER A 153 19.37 9.49 7.14
CA SER A 153 18.07 8.94 6.75
C SER A 153 18.13 7.82 5.70
N HIS A 154 19.16 7.79 4.85
CA HIS A 154 19.33 6.72 3.86
C HIS A 154 19.62 5.36 4.50
N LEU A 155 20.13 5.30 5.73
CA LEU A 155 20.28 4.04 6.47
C LEU A 155 18.94 3.53 6.98
N ASN A 156 18.01 4.43 7.34
CA ASN A 156 16.63 4.04 7.62
C ASN A 156 15.97 3.48 6.36
N TYR A 157 16.17 4.13 5.21
CA TYR A 157 15.69 3.61 3.93
C TYR A 157 16.19 2.18 3.69
N LYS A 158 17.51 1.94 3.77
CA LYS A 158 18.10 0.60 3.56
C LYS A 158 17.52 -0.44 4.52
N LEU A 159 17.44 -0.12 5.81
CA LEU A 159 16.92 -1.02 6.84
C LEU A 159 15.44 -1.36 6.61
N LEU A 160 14.60 -0.35 6.33
CA LEU A 160 13.16 -0.55 6.17
C LEU A 160 12.84 -1.38 4.91
N ILE A 161 13.52 -1.12 3.79
CA ILE A 161 13.27 -1.89 2.56
C ILE A 161 13.85 -3.31 2.61
N SER A 162 14.80 -3.61 3.50
CA SER A 162 15.27 -4.98 3.71
C SER A 162 14.44 -5.74 4.73
N ALA A 163 13.89 -5.04 5.73
CA ALA A 163 13.11 -5.66 6.81
C ALA A 163 11.63 -5.88 6.44
N ILE A 164 11.04 -4.96 5.69
CA ILE A 164 9.63 -5.04 5.28
C ILE A 164 9.58 -5.65 3.88
N VAL A 165 9.54 -6.99 3.82
CA VAL A 165 9.54 -7.78 2.59
C VAL A 165 8.67 -9.04 2.78
N PRO A 166 8.10 -9.62 1.71
CA PRO A 166 8.02 -9.09 0.34
C PRO A 166 7.06 -7.89 0.23
N ARG A 167 7.41 -6.89 -0.59
CA ARG A 167 6.50 -5.75 -0.87
C ARG A 167 5.82 -5.92 -2.23
N PRO A 168 4.50 -5.73 -2.32
CA PRO A 168 3.85 -5.62 -3.61
C PRO A 168 4.27 -4.33 -4.31
N ILE A 169 4.07 -4.28 -5.63
CA ILE A 169 4.49 -3.16 -6.47
C ILE A 169 3.27 -2.63 -7.20
N ALA A 170 2.94 -1.36 -7.00
CA ALA A 170 2.02 -0.64 -7.86
C ALA A 170 2.77 -0.24 -9.13
N PHE A 171 2.45 -0.86 -10.27
CA PHE A 171 2.94 -0.39 -11.55
C PHE A 171 1.97 0.64 -12.10
N LEU A 172 2.30 1.90 -11.82
CA LEU A 172 1.39 3.03 -11.88
C LEU A 172 1.48 3.70 -13.25
N SER A 173 0.37 3.69 -13.98
CA SER A 173 0.18 4.47 -15.20
C SER A 173 -0.59 5.74 -14.87
N THR A 174 -0.07 6.87 -15.32
CA THR A 174 -0.68 8.19 -15.14
C THR A 174 -0.56 8.99 -16.43
N ARG A 175 -1.43 10.00 -16.58
CA ARG A 175 -1.38 10.90 -17.72
C ARG A 175 -1.80 12.32 -17.32
N SER A 176 -1.43 13.30 -18.12
CA SER A 176 -1.92 14.66 -17.97
C SER A 176 -3.41 14.75 -18.31
N SER A 177 -4.08 15.80 -17.85
CA SER A 177 -5.52 16.00 -18.07
C SER A 177 -5.86 16.13 -19.56
N ASP A 178 -4.97 16.76 -20.32
CA ASP A 178 -5.05 16.93 -21.78
C ASP A 178 -4.58 15.68 -22.56
N GLY A 179 -4.01 14.68 -21.88
CA GLY A 179 -3.49 13.45 -22.49
C GLY A 179 -2.19 13.59 -23.26
N THR A 180 -1.53 14.76 -23.24
CA THR A 180 -0.27 15.00 -23.96
C THR A 180 0.92 14.28 -23.33
N LEU A 181 0.89 14.08 -22.02
CA LEU A 181 1.94 13.42 -21.26
C LEU A 181 1.41 12.11 -20.68
N THR A 182 2.20 11.05 -20.80
CA THR A 182 1.96 9.75 -20.20
C THR A 182 3.20 9.32 -19.44
N ASN A 183 3.00 8.59 -18.34
CA ASN A 183 4.07 8.09 -17.49
C ASN A 183 3.70 6.68 -17.04
N LEU A 184 4.70 5.81 -16.93
CA LEU A 184 4.58 4.48 -16.33
C LEU A 184 5.74 4.24 -15.36
N ALA A 185 5.48 3.91 -14.09
CA ALA A 185 6.56 3.70 -13.12
C ALA A 185 6.18 2.77 -11.95
N PRO A 186 7.13 2.00 -11.39
CA PRO A 186 6.87 1.08 -10.29
C PRO A 186 7.07 1.76 -8.92
N PHE A 187 6.12 1.50 -8.00
CA PHE A 187 6.16 1.99 -6.62
C PHE A 187 5.95 0.82 -5.65
N SER A 188 6.97 0.49 -4.86
CA SER A 188 6.88 -0.60 -3.87
C SER A 188 6.40 -0.16 -2.47
N TYR A 189 6.07 1.12 -2.30
CA TYR A 189 5.38 1.61 -1.10
C TYR A 189 3.87 1.56 -1.37
N PHE A 190 3.38 0.36 -1.65
CA PHE A 190 2.03 0.08 -2.11
C PHE A 190 1.36 -0.95 -1.19
N GLN A 191 0.08 -0.74 -0.89
CA GLN A 191 -0.75 -1.72 -0.19
C GLN A 191 -2.26 -1.44 -0.37
N THR A 192 -3.12 -2.44 -0.14
CA THR A 192 -4.57 -2.29 0.06
C THR A 192 -4.87 -1.84 1.49
N ILE A 193 -5.90 -1.01 1.69
CA ILE A 193 -6.31 -0.56 3.03
C ILE A 193 -7.79 -0.83 3.35
N GLY A 194 -8.62 -1.04 2.33
CA GLY A 194 -10.06 -1.29 2.48
C GLY A 194 -10.62 -1.98 1.25
N HIS A 195 -11.74 -2.69 1.42
CA HIS A 195 -12.46 -3.37 0.34
C HIS A 195 -13.85 -2.79 0.08
N ASP A 196 -14.37 -1.94 0.97
CA ASP A 196 -15.63 -1.22 0.78
C ASP A 196 -15.54 0.23 1.36
N PRO A 197 -15.22 1.24 0.53
CA PRO A 197 -14.84 1.12 -0.88
C PRO A 197 -13.45 0.45 -1.05
N PRO A 198 -13.11 -0.05 -2.25
CA PRO A 198 -11.79 -0.59 -2.52
C PRO A 198 -10.73 0.52 -2.48
N LEU A 199 -9.87 0.51 -1.49
CA LEU A 199 -8.90 1.57 -1.24
C LEU A 199 -7.47 1.05 -1.24
N PHE A 200 -6.60 1.82 -1.89
CA PHE A 200 -5.19 1.53 -2.07
C PHE A 200 -4.34 2.72 -1.64
N ILE A 201 -3.13 2.46 -1.16
CA ILE A 201 -2.15 3.51 -0.83
C ILE A 201 -0.91 3.41 -1.70
N ILE A 202 -0.38 4.56 -2.11
CA ILE A 202 0.91 4.67 -2.80
C ILE A 202 1.74 5.76 -2.13
N GLY A 203 2.92 5.39 -1.63
CA GLY A 203 3.89 6.30 -1.05
C GLY A 203 4.90 6.81 -2.07
N PHE A 204 4.98 8.13 -2.22
CA PHE A 204 5.98 8.81 -3.05
C PHE A 204 7.07 9.41 -2.16
N ALA A 205 8.34 9.12 -2.45
CA ALA A 205 9.50 9.76 -1.81
C ALA A 205 9.81 11.12 -2.47
N SER A 206 8.80 11.97 -2.60
CA SER A 206 8.86 13.33 -3.16
C SER A 206 7.74 14.16 -2.54
N SER A 207 7.86 15.49 -2.59
CA SER A 207 6.80 16.43 -2.18
C SER A 207 5.95 16.86 -3.38
N LEU A 208 4.79 17.48 -3.15
CA LEU A 208 3.96 18.11 -4.19
C LEU A 208 4.60 19.39 -4.75
N SER A 209 5.51 20.01 -4.00
CA SER A 209 6.30 21.17 -4.47
C SER A 209 7.43 20.79 -5.43
N SER A 210 7.87 19.53 -5.41
CA SER A 210 8.90 18.97 -6.30
C SER A 210 8.56 17.51 -6.60
N PRO A 211 7.44 17.24 -7.27
CA PRO A 211 6.90 15.90 -7.43
C PRO A 211 7.68 15.10 -8.48
N LYS A 212 7.66 13.78 -8.34
CA LYS A 212 7.90 12.88 -9.48
C LYS A 212 6.79 13.02 -10.51
N ASP A 213 7.08 12.69 -11.76
CA ASP A 213 6.14 12.85 -12.88
C ASP A 213 4.83 12.09 -12.62
N SER A 214 4.87 10.85 -12.13
CA SER A 214 3.63 10.12 -11.78
C SER A 214 2.78 10.83 -10.71
N LEU A 215 3.41 11.41 -9.67
CA LEU A 215 2.68 12.16 -8.63
C LEU A 215 2.10 13.46 -9.17
N LYS A 216 2.86 14.15 -10.03
CA LYS A 216 2.42 15.39 -10.68
C LYS A 216 1.18 15.13 -11.53
N LEU A 217 1.26 14.13 -12.42
CA LEU A 217 0.18 13.78 -13.34
C LEU A 217 -1.04 13.24 -12.59
N LEU A 218 -0.84 12.44 -11.53
CA LEU A 218 -1.91 11.96 -10.66
C LEU A 218 -2.62 13.11 -9.92
N ALA A 219 -1.88 14.08 -9.37
CA ALA A 219 -2.47 15.22 -8.69
C ALA A 219 -3.27 16.14 -9.64
N GLU A 220 -2.85 16.21 -10.91
CA GLU A 220 -3.51 16.99 -11.95
C GLU A 220 -4.78 16.30 -12.48
N SER A 221 -4.63 15.07 -12.99
CA SER A 221 -5.72 14.33 -13.65
C SER A 221 -6.67 13.64 -12.67
N LYS A 222 -6.21 13.35 -11.44
CA LYS A 222 -6.92 12.56 -10.41
C LYS A 222 -7.24 11.14 -10.86
N GLU A 223 -6.57 10.65 -11.90
CA GLU A 223 -6.84 9.38 -12.54
C GLU A 223 -5.53 8.59 -12.72
N CYS A 224 -5.60 7.28 -12.54
CA CYS A 224 -4.49 6.37 -12.79
C CYS A 224 -4.97 4.96 -13.09
N THR A 225 -4.06 4.11 -13.53
CA THR A 225 -4.23 2.66 -13.39
C THR A 225 -3.10 2.06 -12.57
N ILE A 226 -3.44 1.09 -11.72
CA ILE A 226 -2.49 0.30 -10.94
C ILE A 226 -2.44 -1.09 -11.55
N ASN A 227 -1.28 -1.52 -12.01
CA ASN A 227 -1.08 -2.81 -12.66
C ASN A 227 -0.21 -3.71 -11.79
N ILE A 228 -0.52 -5.01 -11.72
CA ILE A 228 0.29 -5.97 -10.98
C ILE A 228 1.37 -6.53 -11.91
N ILE A 229 2.63 -6.35 -11.51
CA ILE A 229 3.79 -6.84 -12.27
C ILE A 229 3.85 -8.35 -12.22
N SER A 230 3.85 -8.97 -13.40
CA SER A 230 4.07 -10.40 -13.58
C SER A 230 5.52 -10.66 -13.95
N GLU A 231 6.01 -11.85 -13.58
CA GLU A 231 7.34 -12.36 -13.94
C GLU A 231 7.65 -12.23 -15.44
N THR A 232 6.65 -12.35 -16.29
CA THR A 232 6.79 -12.37 -17.77
C THR A 232 7.22 -11.04 -18.38
N TYR A 233 7.19 -9.93 -17.64
CA TYR A 233 7.57 -8.62 -18.16
C TYR A 233 8.39 -7.79 -17.16
N ILE A 234 9.09 -8.44 -16.22
CA ILE A 234 9.81 -7.76 -15.14
C ILE A 234 10.95 -6.86 -15.64
N GLU A 235 11.69 -7.24 -16.68
CA GLU A 235 12.76 -6.42 -17.24
C GLU A 235 12.20 -5.12 -17.82
N ALA A 236 11.09 -5.20 -18.56
CA ALA A 236 10.38 -4.06 -19.13
C ALA A 236 9.79 -3.17 -18.02
N ALA A 237 9.19 -3.76 -16.99
CA ALA A 237 8.70 -2.98 -15.85
C ALA A 237 9.85 -2.31 -15.08
N ASN A 238 10.99 -2.99 -14.90
CA ASN A 238 12.16 -2.44 -14.22
C ASN A 238 12.83 -1.31 -15.03
N SER A 239 12.82 -1.36 -16.37
CA SER A 239 13.40 -0.30 -17.21
C SER A 239 12.70 1.06 -17.00
N THR A 240 11.41 1.05 -16.67
CA THR A 240 10.65 2.27 -16.33
C THR A 240 11.06 2.93 -15.00
N SER A 241 11.93 2.29 -14.21
CA SER A 241 12.55 2.93 -13.03
C SER A 241 13.65 3.93 -13.39
N ILE A 242 13.92 4.12 -14.68
CA ILE A 242 14.87 5.11 -15.19
C ILE A 242 14.46 6.54 -14.80
N ASN A 243 15.44 7.40 -14.56
CA ASN A 243 15.18 8.82 -14.30
C ASN A 243 15.01 9.57 -15.62
N ALA A 244 13.96 9.24 -16.37
CA ALA A 244 13.62 9.93 -17.62
C ALA A 244 13.26 11.40 -17.35
N PRO A 245 13.61 12.33 -18.27
CA PRO A 245 13.13 13.71 -18.18
C PRO A 245 11.64 13.78 -18.54
N LEU A 246 10.92 14.74 -17.96
CA LEU A 246 9.52 15.00 -18.28
C LEU A 246 9.32 15.15 -19.80
N GLY A 247 8.34 14.41 -20.34
CA GLY A 247 8.03 14.39 -21.77
C GLY A 247 8.61 13.19 -22.51
N VAL A 248 9.53 12.44 -21.91
CA VAL A 248 9.95 11.12 -22.40
C VAL A 248 9.10 10.07 -21.67
N SER A 249 8.23 9.38 -22.40
CA SER A 249 7.33 8.39 -21.82
C SER A 249 8.04 7.07 -21.54
N GLU A 250 7.91 6.52 -20.33
CA GLU A 250 8.45 5.20 -20.01
C GLU A 250 7.70 4.06 -20.71
N TRP A 251 6.53 4.34 -21.31
CA TRP A 251 5.86 3.39 -22.21
C TRP A 251 6.78 2.99 -23.37
N ASP A 252 7.44 3.96 -24.00
CA ASP A 252 8.37 3.70 -25.11
C ASP A 252 9.65 2.99 -24.63
N VAL A 253 10.15 3.35 -23.44
CA VAL A 253 11.35 2.74 -22.84
C VAL A 253 11.13 1.27 -22.48
N SER A 254 9.93 0.93 -22.04
CA SER A 254 9.58 -0.45 -21.67
C SER A 254 9.13 -1.31 -22.84
N GLY A 255 8.60 -0.70 -23.89
CA GLY A 255 7.98 -1.42 -25.01
C GLY A 255 6.69 -2.15 -24.63
N LEU A 256 6.11 -1.85 -23.45
CA LEU A 256 4.84 -2.40 -23.00
C LEU A 256 3.67 -1.74 -23.72
N THR A 257 2.56 -2.46 -23.84
CA THR A 257 1.41 -2.02 -24.64
C THR A 257 0.45 -1.19 -23.80
N PRO A 258 0.28 0.13 -24.05
CA PRO A 258 -0.77 0.89 -23.39
C PRO A 258 -2.15 0.51 -23.96
N LYS A 259 -3.06 0.04 -23.10
CA LYS A 259 -4.46 -0.21 -23.46
C LYS A 259 -5.34 0.93 -22.93
N TYR A 260 -5.93 1.70 -23.84
CA TYR A 260 -6.85 2.81 -23.56
C TYR A 260 -8.32 2.38 -23.64
N ASP A 261 -8.63 1.22 -23.06
CA ASP A 261 -9.97 0.63 -22.99
C ASP A 261 -10.61 0.74 -21.59
N CYS A 262 -9.96 1.46 -20.68
CA CYS A 262 -10.50 1.80 -19.37
C CYS A 262 -11.82 2.59 -19.48
N GLU A 263 -12.77 2.30 -18.59
CA GLU A 263 -14.13 2.85 -18.68
C GLU A 263 -14.40 4.03 -17.73
N THR A 264 -13.69 4.08 -16.61
CA THR A 264 -13.91 5.04 -15.52
C THR A 264 -12.77 6.04 -15.34
N VAL A 265 -11.63 5.78 -15.99
CA VAL A 265 -10.45 6.64 -16.04
C VAL A 265 -9.88 6.66 -17.46
N LYS A 266 -9.10 7.69 -17.79
CA LYS A 266 -8.51 7.83 -19.13
C LYS A 266 -7.05 7.36 -19.20
N ALA A 267 -6.41 7.08 -18.07
CA ALA A 267 -5.08 6.48 -18.01
C ALA A 267 -5.10 5.07 -18.60
N ALA A 268 -4.08 4.69 -19.36
CA ALA A 268 -4.00 3.34 -19.93
C ALA A 268 -3.67 2.30 -18.87
N ARG A 269 -4.22 1.10 -18.99
CA ARG A 269 -3.72 -0.10 -18.30
C ARG A 269 -2.61 -0.76 -19.13
N VAL A 270 -1.79 -1.60 -18.50
CA VAL A 270 -0.73 -2.37 -19.16
C VAL A 270 -1.37 -3.58 -19.84
N GLY A 271 -1.16 -3.74 -21.15
CA GLY A 271 -1.77 -4.82 -21.94
C GLY A 271 -1.29 -6.21 -21.55
N GLU A 272 -0.06 -6.31 -21.05
CA GLU A 272 0.59 -7.53 -20.58
C GLU A 272 0.19 -7.91 -19.15
N ALA A 273 -0.43 -7.01 -18.39
CA ALA A 273 -0.80 -7.26 -17.01
C ALA A 273 -1.99 -8.23 -16.92
N VAL A 274 -1.90 -9.17 -15.97
CA VAL A 274 -2.99 -10.12 -15.67
C VAL A 274 -4.08 -9.48 -14.82
N PHE A 275 -3.69 -8.54 -13.95
CA PHE A 275 -4.62 -7.79 -13.12
C PHE A 275 -4.29 -6.28 -13.12
N SER A 276 -5.31 -5.46 -13.36
CA SER A 276 -5.21 -4.01 -13.35
C SER A 276 -6.40 -3.38 -12.64
N ILE A 277 -6.18 -2.22 -12.04
CA ILE A 277 -7.18 -1.44 -11.31
C ILE A 277 -7.26 -0.07 -11.95
N GLU A 278 -8.47 0.37 -12.31
CA GLU A 278 -8.75 1.77 -12.59
C GLU A 278 -8.93 2.53 -11.28
N GLY A 279 -8.14 3.57 -11.07
CA GLY A 279 -8.05 4.27 -9.79
C GLY A 279 -8.33 5.76 -9.90
N LYS A 280 -9.19 6.27 -9.01
CA LYS A 280 -9.39 7.71 -8.82
C LYS A 280 -8.69 8.17 -7.54
N LEU A 281 -8.05 9.33 -7.61
CA LEU A 281 -7.40 9.93 -6.45
C LEU A 281 -8.45 10.38 -5.42
N GLU A 282 -8.39 9.80 -4.22
CA GLU A 282 -9.24 10.19 -3.09
C GLU A 282 -8.58 11.34 -2.32
N SER A 283 -7.34 11.14 -1.85
CA SER A 283 -6.62 12.18 -1.10
C SER A 283 -5.11 12.10 -1.27
N LEU A 284 -4.46 13.24 -0.97
CA LEU A 284 -3.02 13.38 -0.88
C LEU A 284 -2.65 13.92 0.50
N ARG A 285 -1.62 13.34 1.12
CA ARG A 285 -1.09 13.80 2.41
C ARG A 285 0.42 13.90 2.37
N GLU A 286 0.95 15.07 2.69
CA GLU A 286 2.39 15.32 2.79
C GLU A 286 2.94 15.04 4.20
N PHE A 287 4.19 14.58 4.26
CA PHE A 287 4.90 14.31 5.52
C PHE A 287 6.25 15.03 5.56
N GLU A 288 6.47 15.75 6.67
CA GLU A 288 7.71 16.46 6.93
C GLU A 288 8.85 15.52 7.35
N SER A 289 10.04 15.84 6.85
CA SER A 289 11.29 15.18 7.21
C SER A 289 11.67 15.45 8.66
N ARG A 290 11.98 14.39 9.41
CA ARG A 290 12.55 14.52 10.76
C ARG A 290 14.04 14.84 10.73
N SER A 291 14.75 14.45 9.67
CA SER A 291 16.17 14.79 9.48
C SER A 291 16.37 16.18 8.87
N THR A 292 15.32 16.82 8.35
CA THR A 292 15.40 18.18 7.78
C THR A 292 14.09 18.92 8.05
N PRO A 293 13.90 19.46 9.27
CA PRO A 293 12.67 20.15 9.65
C PRO A 293 12.27 21.25 8.66
N GLY A 294 10.97 21.39 8.42
CA GLY A 294 10.42 22.37 7.46
C GLY A 294 10.50 21.94 5.99
N LYS A 295 11.01 20.74 5.67
CA LYS A 295 10.94 20.15 4.33
C LYS A 295 10.01 18.94 4.29
N VAL A 296 9.07 18.94 3.35
CA VAL A 296 8.31 17.75 3.00
C VAL A 296 9.22 16.75 2.28
N SER A 297 9.20 15.50 2.75
CA SER A 297 10.04 14.41 2.19
C SER A 297 9.24 13.36 1.44
N SER A 298 7.96 13.24 1.73
CA SER A 298 7.11 12.22 1.12
C SER A 298 5.66 12.67 1.04
N THR A 299 4.95 12.08 0.09
CA THR A 299 3.52 12.26 -0.12
C THR A 299 2.88 10.88 -0.19
N LEU A 300 1.80 10.68 0.56
CA LEU A 300 0.92 9.51 0.49
C LEU A 300 -0.25 9.86 -0.41
N ALA A 301 -0.53 9.02 -1.39
CA ALA A 301 -1.78 9.05 -2.16
C ALA A 301 -2.69 7.91 -1.71
N VAL A 302 -3.97 8.22 -1.50
CA VAL A 302 -5.04 7.26 -1.32
C VAL A 302 -5.82 7.20 -2.63
N ILE A 303 -6.00 6.00 -3.18
CA ILE A 303 -6.65 5.75 -4.47
C ILE A 303 -7.86 4.85 -4.23
N GLU A 304 -9.01 5.27 -4.74
CA GLU A 304 -10.22 4.45 -4.79
C GLU A 304 -10.25 3.66 -6.11
N GLY A 305 -10.35 2.33 -5.99
CA GLY A 305 -10.54 1.42 -7.12
C GLY A 305 -11.96 1.51 -7.64
N THR A 306 -12.10 1.90 -8.91
CA THR A 306 -13.38 2.13 -9.58
C THR A 306 -13.73 1.05 -10.59
N ARG A 307 -12.73 0.29 -11.07
CA ARG A 307 -12.92 -0.90 -11.89
C ARG A 307 -11.73 -1.83 -11.78
N PHE A 308 -11.98 -3.13 -11.91
CA PHE A 308 -10.95 -4.16 -11.97
C PHE A 308 -10.95 -4.87 -13.31
N TRP A 309 -9.76 -5.16 -13.79
CA TRP A 309 -9.50 -5.94 -14.99
C TRP A 309 -8.74 -7.18 -14.56
N ALA A 310 -9.31 -8.35 -14.83
CA ALA A 310 -8.67 -9.62 -14.60
C ALA A 310 -8.68 -10.43 -15.90
N ARG A 311 -7.57 -11.10 -16.21
CA ARG A 311 -7.50 -12.00 -17.35
C ARG A 311 -8.44 -13.19 -17.12
N GLY A 312 -9.21 -13.57 -18.13
CA GLY A 312 -10.27 -14.58 -18.00
C GLY A 312 -9.81 -15.98 -17.61
N ASP A 313 -8.56 -16.33 -17.91
CA ASP A 313 -7.91 -17.59 -17.47
C ASP A 313 -7.32 -17.50 -16.06
N ALA A 314 -7.21 -16.30 -15.49
CA ALA A 314 -6.63 -16.05 -14.18
C ALA A 314 -7.69 -15.87 -13.09
N ILE A 315 -8.94 -15.57 -13.42
CA ILE A 315 -10.01 -15.30 -12.46
C ILE A 315 -10.98 -16.49 -12.41
N ASN A 316 -11.44 -16.85 -11.22
CA ASN A 316 -12.51 -17.85 -11.08
C ASN A 316 -13.86 -17.33 -11.61
N GLU A 317 -14.83 -18.24 -11.80
CA GLU A 317 -16.15 -17.91 -12.35
C GLU A 317 -16.93 -16.86 -11.53
N GLU A 318 -16.71 -16.82 -10.21
CA GLU A 318 -17.33 -15.84 -9.31
C GLU A 318 -16.71 -14.43 -9.44
N GLY A 319 -15.50 -14.31 -9.99
CA GLY A 319 -14.78 -13.04 -10.05
C GLY A 319 -14.12 -12.64 -8.73
N SER A 320 -13.93 -13.57 -7.81
CA SER A 320 -13.51 -13.34 -6.42
C SER A 320 -12.04 -13.71 -6.13
N ILE A 321 -11.46 -14.64 -6.91
CA ILE A 321 -10.13 -15.21 -6.65
C ILE A 321 -9.31 -15.26 -7.93
N LEU A 322 -8.07 -14.76 -7.85
CA LEU A 322 -7.07 -14.88 -8.91
C LEU A 322 -6.17 -16.11 -8.71
N ASP A 323 -5.89 -16.85 -9.77
CA ASP A 323 -4.92 -17.94 -9.79
C ASP A 323 -3.48 -17.37 -9.82
N PRO A 324 -2.68 -17.55 -8.73
CA PRO A 324 -1.30 -17.11 -8.68
C PRO A 324 -0.40 -17.78 -9.72
N LYS A 325 -0.74 -18.98 -10.23
CA LYS A 325 0.01 -19.65 -11.32
C LYS A 325 -0.03 -18.85 -12.61
N VAL A 326 -1.15 -18.16 -12.85
CA VAL A 326 -1.41 -17.35 -14.03
C VAL A 326 -0.92 -15.92 -13.81
N LEU A 327 -1.22 -15.33 -12.65
CA LEU A 327 -0.79 -13.98 -12.26
C LEU A 327 0.72 -13.83 -12.19
N LYS A 328 1.44 -14.86 -11.71
CA LYS A 328 2.90 -14.87 -11.50
C LYS A 328 3.44 -13.56 -10.91
N PRO A 329 2.86 -13.06 -9.80
CA PRO A 329 3.21 -11.74 -9.29
C PRO A 329 4.66 -11.73 -8.80
N VAL A 330 5.33 -10.61 -8.99
CA VAL A 330 6.66 -10.36 -8.41
C VAL A 330 6.59 -9.32 -7.31
N SER A 331 7.45 -9.50 -6.31
CA SER A 331 7.56 -8.60 -5.17
C SER A 331 8.92 -7.92 -5.15
N ARG A 332 8.98 -6.73 -4.53
CA ARG A 332 10.26 -6.05 -4.26
C ARG A 332 10.78 -6.45 -2.88
N LEU A 333 12.06 -6.84 -2.83
CA LEU A 333 12.76 -7.15 -1.59
C LEU A 333 13.71 -5.99 -1.20
N GLY A 334 14.81 -6.29 -0.51
CA GLY A 334 15.86 -5.33 -0.22
C GLY A 334 16.72 -4.98 -1.45
N GLY A 335 17.16 -3.72 -1.55
CA GLY A 335 18.06 -3.26 -2.62
C GLY A 335 17.47 -3.44 -4.03
N ILE A 336 18.20 -4.16 -4.88
CA ILE A 336 17.82 -4.47 -6.28
C ILE A 336 17.12 -5.82 -6.43
N THR A 337 16.83 -6.51 -5.34
CA THR A 337 16.30 -7.88 -5.37
C THR A 337 14.79 -7.91 -5.55
N TYR A 338 14.33 -8.82 -6.41
CA TYR A 338 12.92 -9.18 -6.61
C TYR A 338 12.66 -10.61 -6.12
N GLY A 339 11.44 -10.89 -5.69
CA GLY A 339 11.00 -12.22 -5.27
C GLY A 339 9.86 -12.75 -6.14
N ARG A 340 9.88 -14.04 -6.47
CA ARG A 340 8.80 -14.75 -7.15
C ARG A 340 7.82 -15.34 -6.14
N THR A 341 6.55 -15.47 -6.51
CA THR A 341 5.56 -16.22 -5.73
C THR A 341 5.37 -17.61 -6.33
N THR A 342 6.17 -18.58 -5.90
CA THR A 342 6.18 -19.96 -6.45
C THR A 342 5.73 -21.03 -5.47
N GLN A 343 5.57 -20.72 -4.19
CA GLN A 343 5.18 -21.68 -3.17
C GLN A 343 4.35 -21.01 -2.09
N ALA A 344 3.33 -21.70 -1.58
CA ALA A 344 2.51 -21.24 -0.47
C ALA A 344 2.06 -22.42 0.41
N PHE A 345 1.53 -22.13 1.59
CA PHE A 345 0.78 -23.06 2.42
C PHE A 345 -0.45 -22.33 2.97
N GLU A 346 -1.49 -23.07 3.29
CA GLU A 346 -2.76 -22.51 3.76
C GLU A 346 -2.94 -22.75 5.24
N LEU A 347 -3.39 -21.71 5.95
CA LEU A 347 -3.77 -21.79 7.35
C LEU A 347 -5.20 -21.27 7.48
N PRO A 348 -6.16 -22.09 7.95
CA PRO A 348 -7.51 -21.60 8.22
C PRO A 348 -7.45 -20.56 9.35
N ARG A 349 -8.30 -19.54 9.26
CA ARG A 349 -8.50 -18.61 10.38
C ARG A 349 -9.14 -19.38 11.54
N PRO A 350 -8.48 -19.49 12.70
CA PRO A 350 -9.06 -20.23 13.83
C PRO A 350 -10.26 -19.49 14.42
N ASP A 351 -11.23 -20.25 14.88
CA ASP A 351 -12.41 -19.77 15.59
C ASP A 351 -12.22 -19.85 17.11
N PHE A 352 -12.48 -18.75 17.80
CA PHE A 352 -12.25 -18.65 19.24
C PHE A 352 -13.17 -19.58 20.04
N GLU A 353 -14.44 -19.69 19.66
CA GLU A 353 -15.39 -20.50 20.41
C GLU A 353 -15.23 -21.99 20.07
N LYS A 354 -15.19 -22.30 18.77
CA LYS A 354 -15.15 -23.67 18.27
C LYS A 354 -13.78 -24.33 18.40
N ASP A 355 -12.71 -23.66 17.95
CA ASP A 355 -11.40 -24.32 17.82
C ASP A 355 -10.60 -24.21 19.12
N LEU A 356 -10.66 -23.08 19.82
CA LEU A 356 -10.00 -22.91 21.12
C LEU A 356 -10.85 -23.45 22.29
N GLY A 357 -12.19 -23.45 22.16
CA GLY A 357 -13.12 -23.79 23.24
C GLY A 357 -13.53 -22.59 24.10
N GLY A 358 -13.58 -21.40 23.49
CA GLY A 358 -13.99 -20.17 24.13
C GLY A 358 -13.09 -19.76 25.30
N LYS A 359 -13.69 -19.11 26.28
CA LYS A 359 -12.97 -18.62 27.48
C LYS A 359 -12.33 -19.75 28.29
N GLU A 360 -13.02 -20.89 28.45
CA GLU A 360 -12.47 -22.03 29.17
C GLU A 360 -11.20 -22.56 28.50
N GLY A 361 -11.17 -22.55 27.15
CA GLY A 361 -9.99 -22.86 26.36
C GLY A 361 -8.81 -21.94 26.64
N ALA A 362 -9.07 -20.63 26.66
CA ALA A 362 -8.06 -19.63 26.99
C ALA A 362 -7.51 -19.81 28.43
N GLU A 363 -8.39 -19.98 29.41
CA GLU A 363 -8.00 -20.20 30.82
C GLU A 363 -7.16 -21.48 30.99
N ARG A 364 -7.44 -22.55 30.22
CA ARG A 364 -6.61 -23.76 30.22
C ARG A 364 -5.19 -23.48 29.72
N LEU A 365 -5.00 -22.58 28.77
CA LEU A 365 -3.69 -22.23 28.25
C LEU A 365 -2.91 -21.32 29.22
N GLU A 366 -3.58 -20.36 29.84
CA GLU A 366 -2.97 -19.50 30.86
C GLU A 366 -2.43 -20.31 32.04
N ARG A 367 -3.19 -21.30 32.51
CA ARG A 367 -2.73 -22.22 33.58
C ARG A 367 -1.52 -23.06 33.17
N LYS A 368 -1.34 -23.35 31.88
CA LYS A 368 -0.21 -24.15 31.37
C LYS A 368 1.07 -23.35 31.22
N ASN A 369 0.96 -22.04 30.96
CA ASN A 369 2.09 -21.13 30.80
C ASN A 369 1.97 -19.98 31.81
N PRO A 370 2.11 -20.23 33.13
CA PRO A 370 2.14 -19.16 34.11
C PRO A 370 3.35 -18.25 33.81
N LEU A 371 3.10 -16.94 33.74
CA LEU A 371 4.12 -15.91 33.51
C LEU A 371 5.23 -15.94 34.57
#